data_AF-A0A9D6L600-F1
#
_entry.id   AF-A0A9D6L600-F1
#
_cell.length_a   1.000
_cell.length_b   1.000
_cell.length_c   1.000
_cell.angle_alpha   90.00
_cell.angle_beta   90.00
_cell.angle_gamma   90.00
#
_symmetry.space_group_name_H-M   'P 1'
#
loop_
_entity.id
_entity.type
_entity.pdbx_description
1 polymer ?
#
loop_
_entity_poly.entity_id
_entity_poly.type
_entity_poly.pdbx_seq_one_letter_code
_entity_poly.pdbx_strand_id
1 'polypeptide(L)'
;MAEDRPQVAREKSGDAEKSNGNRWAERAGEWSSPLAISIGGFLAFTALSGLAIWLLPFSGPNQVSVILHTVAGLGFLIPCGWYLVRHWLRYWRDPMSHNLILGYVAGVATILCAISGLVLTWQAGVGTRISYGWDTVHIVTTFALLAFGLPHLLVIVFRDRKARQKTAGAEMPEMAGAYGKGVLIFTLGCIAVVAIASYAYPRVRLSNRFPADYSFKYGPDRPFAPSMAKTANGQAMDARLLSGSRSCGTSGCHEEIVKEWEVSAHRYSAMDLGFQAIQTTMAKQNGPESTRYCGGCHDPI
;
A
#
# COMPACT_ATOMS: atom_id res chain seq x y z
N MET A 1 -39.13 19.83 67.33
CA MET A 1 -37.99 19.97 66.41
C MET A 1 -38.17 18.90 65.34
N ALA A 2 -38.77 19.26 64.20
CA ALA A 2 -38.82 18.41 63.02
C ALA A 2 -37.65 18.84 62.14
N GLU A 3 -36.67 17.96 61.95
CA GLU A 3 -35.51 18.20 61.11
C GLU A 3 -35.88 18.10 59.63
N ASP A 4 -35.75 19.23 58.95
CA ASP A 4 -35.95 19.41 57.52
C ASP A 4 -34.66 18.99 56.77
N ARG A 5 -34.62 17.75 56.25
CA ARG A 5 -33.66 17.34 55.21
C ARG A 5 -34.28 16.30 54.26
N PRO A 6 -34.75 16.73 53.07
CA PRO A 6 -34.60 15.88 51.89
C PRO A 6 -34.29 16.60 50.55
N GLN A 7 -34.01 17.90 50.52
CA GLN A 7 -33.83 18.61 49.23
C GLN A 7 -32.45 18.42 48.58
N VAL A 8 -31.34 18.50 49.35
CA VAL A 8 -29.97 18.47 48.80
C VAL A 8 -29.58 17.13 48.18
N ALA A 9 -30.12 16.01 48.69
CA ALA A 9 -29.85 14.67 48.14
C ALA A 9 -30.55 14.42 46.80
N ARG A 10 -31.75 15.00 46.62
CA ARG A 10 -32.57 14.86 45.41
C ARG A 10 -32.06 15.74 44.26
N GLU A 11 -31.44 16.86 44.59
CA GLU A 11 -30.81 17.77 43.63
C GLU A 11 -29.50 17.18 43.08
N LYS A 12 -28.64 16.62 43.95
CA LYS A 12 -27.41 15.91 43.54
C LYS A 12 -27.67 14.68 42.68
N SER A 13 -28.75 13.94 42.94
CA SER A 13 -29.13 12.81 42.08
C SER A 13 -29.61 13.27 40.71
N GLY A 14 -30.38 14.36 40.64
CA GLY A 14 -30.86 14.93 39.37
C GLY A 14 -29.74 15.49 38.49
N ASP A 15 -28.72 16.11 39.08
CA ASP A 15 -27.55 16.63 38.36
C ASP A 15 -26.64 15.52 37.85
N ALA A 16 -26.44 14.46 38.64
CA ALA A 16 -25.68 13.28 38.23
C ALA A 16 -26.37 12.53 37.08
N GLU A 17 -27.70 12.40 37.15
CA GLU A 17 -28.54 11.74 36.15
C GLU A 17 -28.60 12.54 34.84
N LYS A 18 -28.73 13.88 34.91
CA LYS A 18 -28.60 14.77 33.74
C LYS A 18 -27.20 14.73 33.11
N SER A 19 -26.13 14.73 33.92
CA SER A 19 -24.76 14.66 33.38
C SER A 19 -24.47 13.33 32.70
N ASN A 20 -25.00 12.22 33.23
CA ASN A 20 -24.91 10.90 32.61
C ASN A 20 -25.73 10.80 31.32
N GLY A 21 -26.93 11.41 31.29
CA GLY A 21 -27.76 11.52 30.08
C GLY A 21 -27.07 12.29 28.95
N ASN A 22 -26.43 13.42 29.26
CA ASN A 22 -25.69 14.23 28.29
C ASN A 22 -24.46 13.48 27.73
N ARG A 23 -23.68 12.80 28.59
CA ARG A 23 -22.53 11.98 28.14
C ARG A 23 -22.97 10.80 27.27
N TRP A 24 -24.15 10.24 27.50
CA TRP A 24 -24.70 9.16 26.69
C TRP A 24 -25.14 9.65 25.31
N ALA A 25 -25.85 10.78 25.23
CA ALA A 25 -26.25 11.40 23.97
C ALA A 25 -25.04 11.78 23.11
N GLU A 26 -23.98 12.32 23.73
CA GLU A 26 -22.71 12.60 23.05
C GLU A 26 -22.04 11.32 22.51
N ARG A 27 -21.98 10.26 23.31
CA ARG A 27 -21.42 8.96 22.87
C ARG A 27 -22.23 8.33 21.74
N ALA A 28 -23.55 8.46 21.77
CA ALA A 28 -24.44 7.96 20.72
C ALA A 28 -24.23 8.68 19.38
N GLY A 29 -24.01 10.00 19.41
CA GLY A 29 -23.71 10.79 18.21
C GLY A 29 -22.35 10.47 17.58
N GLU A 30 -21.39 9.97 18.35
CA GLU A 30 -20.07 9.60 17.83
C GLU A 30 -20.10 8.31 17.00
N TRP A 31 -20.95 7.35 17.34
CA TRP A 31 -21.12 6.12 16.55
C TRP A 31 -21.66 6.40 15.14
N SER A 32 -22.49 7.43 14.97
CA SER A 32 -23.00 7.86 13.66
C SER A 32 -22.17 8.95 12.99
N SER A 33 -21.04 9.34 13.58
CA SER A 33 -20.18 10.38 13.01
C SER A 33 -19.62 9.94 11.66
N PRO A 34 -19.86 10.69 10.57
CA PRO A 34 -19.29 10.37 9.26
C PRO A 34 -17.76 10.31 9.27
N LEU A 35 -17.12 11.14 10.10
CA LEU A 35 -15.68 11.13 10.30
C LEU A 35 -15.21 9.83 10.97
N ALA A 36 -15.88 9.38 12.03
CA ALA A 36 -15.49 8.14 12.70
C ALA A 36 -15.64 6.93 11.77
N ILE A 37 -16.74 6.88 11.01
CA ILE A 37 -17.01 5.83 10.02
C ILE A 37 -15.95 5.83 8.91
N SER A 38 -15.61 7.00 8.37
CA SER A 38 -14.61 7.10 7.30
C SER A 38 -13.21 6.74 7.79
N ILE A 39 -12.82 7.16 9.00
CA ILE A 39 -11.53 6.75 9.59
C ILE A 39 -11.51 5.24 9.85
N GLY A 40 -12.57 4.66 10.42
CA GLY A 40 -12.66 3.22 10.65
C GLY A 40 -12.56 2.42 9.35
N GLY A 41 -13.27 2.85 8.31
CA GLY A 41 -13.21 2.23 6.98
C GLY A 41 -11.84 2.39 6.31
N PHE A 42 -11.23 3.57 6.42
CA PHE A 42 -9.88 3.83 5.93
C PHE A 42 -8.84 2.92 6.61
N LEU A 43 -8.84 2.84 7.94
CA LEU A 43 -7.91 1.99 8.68
C LEU A 43 -8.11 0.50 8.36
N ALA A 44 -9.35 0.05 8.19
CA ALA A 44 -9.64 -1.31 7.75
C ALA A 44 -9.14 -1.58 6.33
N PHE A 45 -9.38 -0.66 5.39
CA PHE A 45 -8.88 -0.75 4.02
C PHE A 45 -7.34 -0.77 3.97
N THR A 46 -6.66 0.14 4.67
CA THR A 46 -5.19 0.20 4.65
C THR A 46 -4.56 -0.99 5.36
N ALA A 47 -5.16 -1.50 6.44
CA ALA A 47 -4.71 -2.75 7.05
C ALA A 47 -4.84 -3.95 6.10
N LEU A 48 -5.98 -4.11 5.42
CA LEU A 48 -6.21 -5.20 4.47
C LEU A 48 -5.31 -5.10 3.24
N SER A 49 -5.22 -3.91 2.64
CA SER A 49 -4.35 -3.68 1.48
C SER A 49 -2.87 -3.79 1.85
N GLY A 50 -2.44 -3.32 3.03
CA GLY A 50 -1.07 -3.48 3.52
C GLY A 50 -0.68 -4.95 3.74
N LEU A 51 -1.57 -5.74 4.36
CA LEU A 51 -1.38 -7.18 4.50
C LEU A 51 -1.35 -7.89 3.15
N ALA A 52 -2.19 -7.49 2.19
CA ALA A 52 -2.17 -8.02 0.83
C ALA A 52 -0.84 -7.72 0.11
N ILE A 53 -0.33 -6.49 0.25
CA ILE A 53 0.97 -6.07 -0.31
C ILE A 53 2.11 -6.91 0.26
N TRP A 54 2.07 -7.19 1.57
CA TRP A 54 3.10 -7.96 2.25
C TRP A 54 3.05 -9.47 1.96
N LEU A 55 1.85 -10.06 1.89
CA LEU A 55 1.68 -11.53 1.81
C LEU A 55 1.44 -12.08 0.41
N LEU A 56 0.87 -11.29 -0.51
CA LEU A 56 0.52 -11.77 -1.84
C LEU A 56 1.68 -11.61 -2.83
N PRO A 57 1.80 -12.52 -3.82
CA PRO A 57 2.86 -12.43 -4.82
C PRO A 57 2.72 -11.19 -5.71
N PHE A 58 3.82 -10.85 -6.35
CA PHE A 58 3.86 -9.81 -7.37
C PHE A 58 2.84 -10.07 -8.48
N SER A 59 1.89 -9.16 -8.63
CA SER A 59 0.80 -9.26 -9.61
C SER A 59 0.28 -7.88 -9.97
N GLY A 60 -0.43 -7.75 -11.10
CA GLY A 60 -1.05 -6.49 -11.52
C GLY A 60 -1.96 -5.87 -10.43
N PRO A 61 -2.87 -6.64 -9.82
CA PRO A 61 -3.68 -6.13 -8.72
C PRO A 61 -2.87 -5.65 -7.51
N ASN A 62 -1.78 -6.34 -7.15
CA ASN A 62 -0.96 -5.93 -6.01
C ASN A 62 -0.17 -4.64 -6.29
N GLN A 63 0.26 -4.42 -7.54
CA GLN A 63 0.87 -3.15 -7.96
C GLN A 63 -0.12 -1.98 -7.84
N VAL A 64 -1.36 -2.17 -8.30
CA VAL A 64 -2.43 -1.17 -8.16
C VAL A 64 -2.79 -0.94 -6.70
N SER A 65 -2.82 -2.01 -5.89
CA SER A 65 -3.06 -1.95 -4.45
C SER A 65 -2.02 -1.09 -3.74
N VAL A 66 -0.72 -1.24 -4.05
CA VAL A 66 0.34 -0.37 -3.51
C VAL A 66 0.04 1.11 -3.78
N ILE A 67 -0.30 1.45 -5.02
CA ILE A 67 -0.54 2.86 -5.41
C ILE A 67 -1.74 3.41 -4.64
N LEU A 68 -2.85 2.68 -4.62
CA LEU A 68 -4.07 3.13 -3.94
C LEU A 68 -3.93 3.14 -2.42
N HIS A 69 -3.18 2.22 -1.83
CA HIS A 69 -2.82 2.24 -0.42
C HIS A 69 -2.04 3.51 -0.07
N THR A 70 -1.03 3.86 -0.86
CA THR A 70 -0.23 5.08 -0.67
C THR A 70 -1.08 6.34 -0.85
N VAL A 71 -1.88 6.43 -1.92
CA VAL A 71 -2.74 7.60 -2.19
C VAL A 71 -3.79 7.78 -1.08
N ALA A 72 -4.47 6.70 -0.67
CA ALA A 72 -5.41 6.74 0.43
C ALA A 72 -4.73 7.15 1.73
N GLY A 73 -3.54 6.58 2.01
CA GLY A 73 -2.71 6.92 3.17
C GLY A 73 -2.44 8.43 3.24
N LEU A 74 -1.91 9.01 2.17
CA LEU A 74 -1.65 10.45 2.07
C LEU A 74 -2.93 11.28 2.22
N GLY A 75 -4.01 10.90 1.54
CA GLY A 75 -5.29 11.63 1.57
C GLY A 75 -5.94 11.64 2.96
N PHE A 76 -5.73 10.59 3.76
CA PHE A 76 -6.32 10.47 5.10
C PHE A 76 -5.41 10.93 6.23
N LEU A 77 -4.19 11.42 5.97
CA LEU A 77 -3.32 11.95 7.03
C LEU A 77 -3.99 13.06 7.85
N ILE A 78 -4.56 14.06 7.17
CA ILE A 78 -5.21 15.21 7.83
C ILE A 78 -6.50 14.76 8.56
N PRO A 79 -7.46 14.04 7.91
CA PRO A 79 -8.63 13.51 8.61
C PRO A 79 -8.29 12.64 9.82
N CYS A 80 -7.33 11.73 9.70
CA CYS A 80 -6.89 10.87 10.80
C CYS A 80 -6.27 11.68 11.94
N GLY A 81 -5.38 12.62 11.63
CA GLY A 81 -4.78 13.50 12.64
C GLY A 81 -5.83 14.32 13.39
N TRP A 82 -6.79 14.90 12.66
CA TRP A 82 -7.90 15.64 13.24
C TRP A 82 -8.77 14.75 14.14
N TYR A 83 -9.11 13.54 13.68
CA TYR A 83 -9.86 12.57 14.47
C TYR A 83 -9.11 12.16 15.75
N LEU A 84 -7.81 11.85 15.66
CA LEU A 84 -6.98 11.48 16.81
C LEU A 84 -6.91 12.61 17.85
N VAL A 85 -6.69 13.85 17.42
CA VAL A 85 -6.66 15.01 18.32
C VAL A 85 -8.01 15.21 19.00
N ARG A 86 -9.11 15.18 18.24
CA ARG A 86 -10.46 15.28 18.81
C ARG A 86 -10.77 14.15 19.80
N HIS A 87 -10.40 12.93 19.45
CA HIS A 87 -10.62 11.75 20.28
C HIS A 87 -9.81 11.87 21.58
N TRP A 88 -8.54 12.27 21.48
CA TRP A 88 -7.68 12.51 22.64
C TRP A 88 -8.21 13.62 23.55
N LEU A 89 -8.50 14.81 23.01
CA LEU A 89 -9.01 15.96 23.77
C LEU A 89 -10.35 15.68 24.48
N ARG A 90 -11.14 14.71 24.00
CA ARG A 90 -12.37 14.31 24.67
C ARG A 90 -12.12 13.41 25.88
N TYR A 91 -11.18 12.49 25.77
CA TYR A 91 -10.97 11.43 26.77
C TYR A 91 -9.74 11.64 27.66
N TRP A 92 -8.92 12.67 27.44
CA TRP A 92 -7.68 12.89 28.21
C TRP A 92 -7.89 13.14 29.71
N ARG A 93 -9.08 13.62 30.12
CA ARG A 93 -9.45 13.84 31.53
C ARG A 93 -10.18 12.65 32.16
N ASP A 94 -10.52 11.62 31.39
CA ASP A 94 -11.16 10.43 31.94
C ASP A 94 -10.16 9.63 32.79
N PRO A 95 -10.62 8.96 33.86
CA PRO A 95 -9.75 8.15 34.70
C PRO A 95 -9.14 7.00 33.90
N MET A 96 -7.89 6.64 34.25
CA MET A 96 -7.16 5.59 33.54
C MET A 96 -7.92 4.26 33.63
N SER A 97 -8.20 3.66 32.47
CA SER A 97 -8.88 2.37 32.35
C SER A 97 -8.18 1.53 31.28
N HIS A 98 -8.37 0.22 31.30
CA HIS A 98 -7.79 -0.67 30.29
C HIS A 98 -8.19 -0.26 28.86
N ASN A 99 -9.42 0.21 28.66
CA ASN A 99 -9.88 0.72 27.36
C ASN A 99 -9.11 1.96 26.91
N LEU A 100 -8.84 2.89 27.85
CA LEU A 100 -8.08 4.12 27.56
C LEU A 100 -6.62 3.78 27.22
N ILE A 101 -6.01 2.82 27.94
CA ILE A 101 -4.65 2.34 27.65
C ILE A 101 -4.59 1.71 26.26
N LEU A 102 -5.53 0.81 25.91
CA LEU A 102 -5.61 0.23 24.57
C LEU A 102 -5.74 1.32 23.49
N GLY A 103 -6.53 2.37 23.77
CA GLY A 103 -6.70 3.52 22.88
C GLY A 103 -5.40 4.32 22.70
N TYR A 104 -4.66 4.57 23.77
CA TYR A 104 -3.36 5.26 23.69
C TYR A 104 -2.33 4.46 22.91
N VAL A 105 -2.20 3.16 23.17
CA VAL A 105 -1.25 2.30 22.44
C VAL A 105 -1.63 2.24 20.96
N ALA A 106 -2.92 2.08 20.62
CA ALA A 106 -3.39 2.11 19.24
C ALA A 106 -3.17 3.49 18.57
N GLY A 107 -3.35 4.58 19.31
CA GLY A 107 -3.08 5.94 18.83
C GLY A 107 -1.60 6.17 18.50
N VAL A 108 -0.69 5.75 19.40
CA VAL A 108 0.76 5.80 19.16
C VAL A 108 1.15 4.92 17.97
N ALA A 109 0.62 3.69 17.88
CA ALA A 109 0.85 2.81 16.75
C ALA A 109 0.37 3.44 15.42
N THR A 110 -0.78 4.11 15.43
CA THR A 110 -1.31 4.83 14.24
C THR A 110 -0.37 5.96 13.82
N ILE A 111 0.15 6.74 14.77
CA ILE A 111 1.08 7.84 14.50
C ILE A 111 2.39 7.30 13.92
N LEU A 112 2.97 6.27 14.54
CA LEU A 112 4.21 5.66 14.04
C LEU A 112 4.03 4.99 12.67
N CYS A 113 2.87 4.36 12.44
CA CYS A 113 2.51 3.81 11.13
C CYS A 113 2.38 4.91 10.08
N ALA A 114 1.75 6.04 10.40
CA ALA A 114 1.65 7.19 9.49
C ALA A 114 3.02 7.82 9.19
N ILE A 115 3.88 8.00 10.20
CA ILE A 115 5.24 8.54 10.02
C ILE A 115 6.08 7.61 9.16
N SER A 116 6.11 6.31 9.48
CA SER A 116 6.85 5.33 8.67
C SER A 116 6.31 5.25 7.24
N GLY A 117 4.98 5.29 7.05
CA GLY A 117 4.36 5.33 5.73
C GLY A 117 4.75 6.56 4.90
N LEU A 118 4.84 7.74 5.54
CA LEU A 118 5.34 8.97 4.91
C LEU A 118 6.81 8.84 4.47
N VAL A 119 7.66 8.29 5.34
CA VAL A 119 9.07 8.06 5.03
C VAL A 119 9.23 7.08 3.87
N LEU A 120 8.49 5.97 3.89
CA LEU A 120 8.50 4.96 2.82
C LEU A 120 7.97 5.54 1.51
N THR A 121 6.91 6.35 1.56
CA THR A 121 6.36 7.04 0.38
C THR A 121 7.38 7.99 -0.23
N TRP A 122 8.07 8.77 0.60
CA TRP A 122 9.16 9.64 0.15
C TRP A 122 10.29 8.82 -0.49
N GLN A 123 10.80 7.80 0.20
CA GLN A 123 11.86 6.94 -0.30
C GLN A 123 11.51 6.25 -1.61
N ALA A 124 10.27 5.79 -1.76
CA ALA A 124 9.78 5.18 -3.00
C ALA A 124 9.58 6.21 -4.13
N GLY A 125 9.26 7.46 -3.80
CA GLY A 125 9.04 8.53 -4.78
C GLY A 125 10.31 9.15 -5.35
N VAL A 126 11.38 9.26 -4.54
CA VAL A 126 12.65 9.90 -4.95
C VAL A 126 13.83 8.95 -5.04
N GLY A 127 13.74 7.79 -4.39
CA GLY A 127 14.82 6.81 -4.31
C GLY A 127 14.57 5.61 -5.20
N THR A 128 15.57 4.73 -5.25
CA THR A 128 15.51 3.46 -5.98
C THR A 128 15.22 2.26 -5.08
N ARG A 129 15.19 2.48 -3.75
CA ARG A 129 14.87 1.49 -2.73
C ARG A 129 14.30 2.13 -1.47
N ILE A 130 13.54 1.36 -0.71
CA ILE A 130 13.06 1.72 0.63
C ILE A 130 14.00 1.15 1.70
N SER A 131 14.01 1.77 2.88
CA SER A 131 14.75 1.28 4.03
C SER A 131 14.01 0.12 4.70
N TYR A 132 14.67 -1.04 4.83
CA TYR A 132 14.12 -2.19 5.57
C TYR A 132 13.76 -1.87 7.02
N GLY A 133 14.49 -0.93 7.66
CA GLY A 133 14.18 -0.49 9.02
C GLY A 133 12.83 0.22 9.11
N TRP A 134 12.59 1.18 8.21
CA TRP A 134 11.31 1.90 8.14
C TRP A 134 10.16 1.00 7.69
N ASP A 135 10.42 0.07 6.78
CA ASP A 135 9.46 -0.96 6.36
C ASP A 135 9.05 -1.85 7.54
N THR A 136 10.03 -2.32 8.32
CA THR A 136 9.78 -3.09 9.55
C THR A 136 8.94 -2.29 10.55
N VAL A 137 9.25 -1.01 10.78
CA VAL A 137 8.45 -0.14 11.65
C VAL A 137 7.01 -0.05 11.15
N HIS A 138 6.80 0.14 9.84
CA HIS A 138 5.47 0.22 9.24
C HIS A 138 4.66 -1.08 9.41
N ILE A 139 5.30 -2.23 9.19
CA ILE A 139 4.69 -3.55 9.36
C ILE A 139 4.36 -3.81 10.84
N VAL A 140 5.32 -3.63 11.75
CA VAL A 140 5.13 -3.90 13.19
C VAL A 140 4.06 -2.99 13.79
N THR A 141 4.04 -1.71 13.41
CA THR A 141 3.00 -0.78 13.89
C THR A 141 1.62 -1.08 13.32
N THR A 142 1.54 -1.65 12.12
CA THR A 142 0.28 -2.21 11.58
C THR A 142 -0.23 -3.36 12.45
N PHE A 143 0.63 -4.32 12.81
CA PHE A 143 0.25 -5.41 13.72
C PHE A 143 -0.10 -4.90 15.12
N ALA A 144 0.60 -3.89 15.64
CA ALA A 144 0.23 -3.24 16.91
C ALA A 144 -1.15 -2.58 16.80
N LEU A 145 -1.45 -1.89 15.69
CA LEU A 145 -2.78 -1.31 15.47
C LEU A 145 -3.88 -2.38 15.43
N LEU A 146 -3.63 -3.53 14.79
CA LEU A 146 -4.57 -4.65 14.81
C LEU A 146 -4.73 -5.24 16.21
N ALA A 147 -3.63 -5.44 16.94
CA ALA A 147 -3.60 -6.06 18.27
C ALA A 147 -4.21 -5.17 19.37
N PHE A 148 -4.14 -3.85 19.26
CA PHE A 148 -4.63 -2.93 20.28
C PHE A 148 -5.88 -2.15 19.84
N GLY A 149 -5.95 -1.74 18.57
CA GLY A 149 -7.07 -1.00 18.00
C GLY A 149 -8.33 -1.84 17.83
N LEU A 150 -8.21 -3.09 17.35
CA LEU A 150 -9.39 -3.97 17.22
C LEU A 150 -9.99 -4.29 18.60
N PRO A 151 -9.22 -4.73 19.63
CA PRO A 151 -9.79 -4.94 20.95
C PRO A 151 -10.32 -3.65 21.59
N HIS A 152 -9.66 -2.50 21.40
CA HIS A 152 -10.18 -1.21 21.85
C HIS A 152 -11.60 -0.95 21.32
N LEU A 153 -11.82 -1.12 20.01
CA LEU A 153 -13.15 -0.97 19.40
C LEU A 153 -14.14 -2.04 19.87
N LEU A 154 -13.74 -3.32 19.86
CA LEU A 154 -14.61 -4.43 20.21
C LEU A 154 -15.09 -4.34 21.66
N VAL A 155 -14.23 -3.99 22.61
CA VAL A 155 -14.65 -3.84 24.02
C VAL A 155 -15.67 -2.72 24.17
N ILE A 156 -15.55 -1.61 23.43
CA ILE A 156 -16.54 -0.54 23.44
C ILE A 156 -17.86 -1.04 22.85
N VAL A 157 -17.84 -1.75 21.71
CA VAL A 157 -19.05 -2.35 21.10
C VAL A 157 -19.74 -3.32 22.06
N PHE A 158 -19.00 -4.25 22.67
CA PHE A 158 -19.58 -5.24 23.58
C PHE A 158 -20.13 -4.60 24.85
N ARG A 159 -19.46 -3.59 25.40
CA ARG A 159 -19.98 -2.82 26.55
C ARG A 159 -21.25 -2.07 26.20
N ASP A 160 -21.33 -1.45 25.01
CA ASP A 160 -22.52 -0.75 24.54
C ASP A 160 -23.71 -1.72 24.38
N ARG A 161 -23.49 -2.86 23.73
CA ARG A 161 -24.50 -3.92 23.57
C ARG A 161 -24.99 -4.45 24.92
N LYS A 162 -24.08 -4.72 25.87
CA LYS A 162 -24.42 -5.21 27.21
C LYS A 162 -25.16 -4.17 28.05
N ALA A 163 -24.81 -2.89 27.93
CA ALA A 163 -25.50 -1.80 28.62
C ALA A 163 -26.96 -1.68 28.11
N ARG A 164 -27.16 -1.75 26.79
CA ARG A 164 -28.49 -1.74 26.15
C ARG A 164 -29.38 -2.90 26.58
N GLN A 165 -28.83 -4.12 26.64
CA GLN A 165 -29.57 -5.30 27.09
C GLN A 165 -30.10 -5.15 28.52
N LYS A 166 -29.40 -4.40 29.38
CA LYS A 166 -29.83 -4.12 30.76
C LYS A 166 -30.87 -3.01 30.86
N THR A 167 -30.93 -2.10 29.89
CA THR A 167 -31.89 -0.97 29.82
C THR A 167 -33.06 -1.26 28.87
N ALA A 168 -33.37 -2.55 28.63
CA ALA A 168 -34.45 -2.97 27.72
C ALA A 168 -35.79 -2.32 28.11
N GLY A 169 -36.19 -1.29 27.34
CA GLY A 169 -37.37 -0.47 27.59
C GLY A 169 -37.36 0.88 26.86
N ALA A 170 -36.18 1.41 26.52
CA ALA A 170 -36.06 2.61 25.68
C ALA A 170 -35.77 2.22 24.22
N GLU A 171 -36.59 2.69 23.28
CA GLU A 171 -36.39 2.60 21.82
C GLU A 171 -35.09 3.31 21.41
N MET A 172 -33.95 2.66 21.58
CA MET A 172 -32.65 3.22 21.18
C MET A 172 -32.15 2.54 19.90
N PRO A 173 -32.00 3.26 18.77
CA PRO A 173 -31.51 2.69 17.53
C PRO A 173 -30.11 2.08 17.67
N GLU A 174 -29.83 1.00 16.94
CA GLU A 174 -28.58 0.22 16.99
C GLU A 174 -27.40 0.99 16.34
N MET A 175 -26.90 2.01 17.04
CA MET A 175 -25.88 2.93 16.52
C MET A 175 -24.52 2.25 16.27
N ALA A 176 -24.13 1.27 17.08
CA ALA A 176 -22.91 0.48 16.86
C ALA A 176 -23.02 -0.40 15.59
N GLY A 177 -24.22 -0.90 15.27
CA GLY A 177 -24.49 -1.62 14.03
C GLY A 177 -24.40 -0.71 12.81
N ALA A 178 -24.90 0.53 12.92
CA ALA A 178 -24.77 1.55 11.87
C ALA A 178 -23.30 1.92 11.59
N TYR A 179 -22.49 2.09 12.63
CA TYR A 179 -21.04 2.29 12.50
C TYR A 179 -20.38 1.14 11.76
N GLY A 180 -20.59 -0.10 12.22
CA GLY A 180 -19.99 -1.30 11.61
C GLY A 180 -20.39 -1.46 10.14
N LYS A 181 -21.67 -1.24 9.82
CA LYS A 181 -22.16 -1.25 8.43
C LYS A 181 -21.52 -0.14 7.60
N GLY A 182 -21.37 1.07 8.13
CA GLY A 182 -20.70 2.17 7.45
C GLY A 182 -19.23 1.87 7.16
N VAL A 183 -18.49 1.36 8.14
CA VAL A 183 -17.09 0.94 7.99
C VAL A 183 -16.96 -0.14 6.93
N LEU A 184 -17.85 -1.14 6.94
CA LEU A 184 -17.86 -2.22 5.96
C LEU A 184 -18.13 -1.68 4.55
N ILE A 185 -19.15 -0.84 4.36
CA ILE A 185 -19.48 -0.24 3.06
C ILE A 185 -18.32 0.59 2.53
N PHE A 186 -17.71 1.43 3.38
CA PHE A 186 -16.56 2.24 3.00
C PHE A 186 -15.38 1.36 2.57
N THR A 187 -15.04 0.35 3.37
CA THR A 187 -13.93 -0.58 3.10
C THR A 187 -14.15 -1.33 1.79
N LEU A 188 -15.35 -1.89 1.59
CA LEU A 188 -15.72 -2.58 0.35
C LEU A 188 -15.71 -1.63 -0.85
N GLY A 189 -16.11 -0.36 -0.66
CA GLY A 189 -16.00 0.68 -1.67
C GLY A 189 -14.55 0.89 -2.12
N CYS A 190 -13.61 1.03 -1.18
CA CYS A 190 -12.18 1.14 -1.50
C CYS A 190 -11.63 -0.12 -2.19
N ILE A 191 -12.03 -1.32 -1.74
CA ILE A 191 -11.63 -2.58 -2.38
C ILE A 191 -12.20 -2.66 -3.81
N ALA A 192 -13.44 -2.22 -4.03
CA ALA A 192 -14.03 -2.17 -5.36
C ALA A 192 -13.26 -1.20 -6.28
N VAL A 193 -12.80 -0.04 -5.76
CA VAL A 193 -11.91 0.87 -6.50
C VAL A 193 -10.60 0.17 -6.89
N VAL A 194 -9.99 -0.60 -6.00
CA VAL A 194 -8.80 -1.41 -6.33
C VAL A 194 -9.11 -2.41 -7.46
N ALA A 195 -10.23 -3.13 -7.37
CA ALA A 195 -10.62 -4.12 -8.37
C ALA A 195 -10.88 -3.48 -9.75
N ILE A 196 -11.62 -2.36 -9.79
CA ILE A 196 -11.94 -1.61 -11.00
C ILE A 196 -10.65 -1.04 -11.62
N ALA A 197 -9.80 -0.41 -10.81
CA ALA A 197 -8.52 0.14 -11.27
C ALA A 197 -7.60 -0.97 -11.80
N SER A 198 -7.56 -2.13 -11.13
CA SER A 198 -6.79 -3.30 -11.57
C SER A 198 -7.30 -3.87 -12.90
N TYR A 199 -8.62 -3.87 -13.11
CA TYR A 199 -9.23 -4.29 -14.36
C TYR A 199 -8.97 -3.28 -15.49
N ALA A 200 -9.06 -1.98 -15.20
CA ALA A 200 -8.87 -0.91 -16.16
C ALA A 200 -7.39 -0.67 -16.52
N TYR A 201 -6.44 -1.08 -15.68
CA TYR A 201 -5.01 -0.85 -15.89
C TYR A 201 -4.50 -1.58 -17.14
N PRO A 202 -4.11 -0.86 -18.21
CA PRO A 202 -3.62 -1.48 -19.42
C PRO A 202 -2.24 -2.08 -19.15
N ARG A 203 -2.14 -3.42 -19.19
CA ARG A 203 -0.84 -4.08 -19.13
C ARG A 203 0.02 -3.60 -20.29
N VAL A 204 1.26 -3.19 -19.99
CA VAL A 204 2.26 -2.84 -21.03
C VAL A 204 2.37 -4.04 -21.97
N ARG A 205 1.93 -3.86 -23.21
CA ARG A 205 2.04 -4.90 -24.23
C ARG A 205 3.44 -4.82 -24.81
N LEU A 206 4.24 -5.84 -24.53
CA LEU A 206 5.53 -6.07 -25.16
C LEU A 206 5.29 -6.73 -26.53
N SER A 207 5.91 -6.18 -27.56
CA SER A 207 5.80 -6.67 -28.93
C SER A 207 6.94 -7.63 -29.23
N ASN A 208 6.76 -8.89 -28.83
CA ASN A 208 7.68 -9.97 -29.14
C ASN A 208 7.41 -10.56 -30.53
N ARG A 209 7.41 -9.71 -31.57
CA ARG A 209 7.15 -10.09 -32.96
C ARG A 209 8.27 -9.57 -33.85
N PHE A 210 8.69 -10.39 -34.81
CA PHE A 210 9.62 -9.92 -35.84
C PHE A 210 8.95 -8.85 -36.72
N PRO A 211 9.72 -7.85 -37.20
CA PRO A 211 9.27 -6.94 -38.25
C PRO A 211 8.79 -7.70 -39.49
N ALA A 212 7.87 -7.10 -40.26
CA ALA A 212 7.33 -7.74 -41.46
C ALA A 212 8.38 -8.01 -42.54
N ASP A 213 9.44 -7.20 -42.57
CA ASP A 213 10.60 -7.28 -43.45
C ASP A 213 11.77 -8.07 -42.84
N TYR A 214 11.54 -8.80 -41.74
CA TYR A 214 12.60 -9.57 -41.11
C TYR A 214 13.08 -10.73 -42.00
N SER A 215 14.39 -10.78 -42.24
CA SER A 215 15.01 -11.81 -43.07
C SER A 215 15.27 -13.12 -42.32
N PHE A 216 14.67 -14.20 -42.80
CA PHE A 216 14.86 -15.58 -42.32
C PHE A 216 15.84 -16.37 -43.22
N LYS A 217 16.86 -15.71 -43.77
CA LYS A 217 17.85 -16.27 -44.71
C LYS A 217 18.43 -17.65 -44.30
N TYR A 218 18.54 -17.91 -43.00
CA TYR A 218 19.12 -19.15 -42.45
C TYR A 218 18.09 -20.18 -41.96
N GLY A 219 16.82 -19.98 -42.29
CA GLY A 219 15.70 -20.85 -41.91
C GLY A 219 14.74 -20.19 -40.92
N PRO A 220 13.43 -20.48 -41.01
CA PRO A 220 12.40 -19.91 -40.12
C PRO A 220 12.54 -20.39 -38.66
N ASP A 221 13.15 -21.55 -38.44
CA ASP A 221 13.47 -22.14 -37.14
C ASP A 221 14.75 -21.55 -36.52
N ARG A 222 15.51 -20.76 -37.28
CA ARG A 222 16.79 -20.16 -36.88
C ARG A 222 16.81 -18.65 -37.12
N PRO A 223 15.87 -17.88 -36.54
CA PRO A 223 15.74 -16.45 -36.83
C PRO A 223 17.03 -15.66 -36.56
N PHE A 224 17.76 -16.01 -35.50
CA PHE A 224 18.95 -15.28 -35.08
C PHE A 224 20.26 -15.80 -35.70
N ALA A 225 20.23 -16.87 -36.50
CA ALA A 225 21.45 -17.38 -37.15
C ALA A 225 22.09 -16.31 -38.05
N PRO A 226 23.43 -16.32 -38.23
CA PRO A 226 24.41 -17.28 -37.72
C PRO A 226 24.80 -17.13 -36.24
N SER A 227 24.20 -16.20 -35.49
CA SER A 227 24.39 -16.17 -34.04
C SER A 227 23.83 -17.45 -33.40
N MET A 228 24.38 -17.83 -32.25
CA MET A 228 23.84 -18.91 -31.42
C MET A 228 22.78 -18.41 -30.42
N ALA A 229 22.35 -17.14 -30.53
CA ALA A 229 21.35 -16.56 -29.65
C ALA A 229 19.98 -17.22 -29.86
N LYS A 230 19.25 -17.41 -28.76
CA LYS A 230 17.91 -18.00 -28.74
C LYS A 230 17.05 -17.27 -27.72
N THR A 231 15.76 -17.17 -28.02
CA THR A 231 14.74 -16.78 -27.04
C THR A 231 13.95 -18.02 -26.62
N ALA A 232 13.32 -17.98 -25.44
CA ALA A 232 12.62 -19.15 -24.88
C ALA A 232 11.52 -19.72 -25.80
N ASN A 233 10.94 -18.90 -26.68
CA ASN A 233 9.90 -19.26 -27.62
C ASN A 233 10.31 -19.05 -29.10
N GLY A 234 11.59 -18.75 -29.36
CA GLY A 234 12.11 -18.47 -30.72
C GLY A 234 11.58 -17.17 -31.35
N GLN A 235 10.81 -16.35 -30.64
CA GLN A 235 10.29 -15.07 -31.15
C GLN A 235 11.26 -13.92 -30.91
N ALA A 236 11.03 -12.78 -31.56
CA ALA A 236 11.71 -11.53 -31.23
C ALA A 236 11.48 -11.15 -29.76
N MET A 237 12.39 -10.36 -29.20
CA MET A 237 12.23 -9.77 -27.88
C MET A 237 12.01 -8.26 -28.02
N ASP A 238 11.03 -7.72 -27.30
CA ASP A 238 10.81 -6.28 -27.25
C ASP A 238 12.05 -5.59 -26.66
N ALA A 239 12.64 -4.64 -27.40
CA ALA A 239 13.88 -3.97 -27.01
C ALA A 239 13.79 -3.28 -25.64
N ARG A 240 12.59 -2.92 -25.17
CA ARG A 240 12.39 -2.33 -23.83
C ARG A 240 12.79 -3.28 -22.70
N LEU A 241 12.72 -4.60 -22.93
CA LEU A 241 13.20 -5.60 -21.96
C LEU A 241 14.72 -5.63 -21.82
N LEU A 242 15.43 -5.24 -22.88
CA LEU A 242 16.89 -5.27 -22.96
C LEU A 242 17.51 -3.90 -22.63
N SER A 243 16.67 -2.87 -22.52
CA SER A 243 17.09 -1.50 -22.25
C SER A 243 17.25 -1.25 -20.76
N GLY A 244 18.12 -0.29 -20.42
CA GLY A 244 18.21 0.21 -19.05
C GLY A 244 18.98 -0.69 -18.10
N SER A 245 20.09 -1.32 -18.53
CA SER A 245 20.94 -2.21 -17.71
C SER A 245 21.43 -1.57 -16.41
N ARG A 246 21.52 -0.23 -16.34
CA ARG A 246 21.78 0.50 -15.08
C ARG A 246 20.74 0.19 -14.00
N SER A 247 19.51 -0.17 -14.36
CA SER A 247 18.44 -0.53 -13.43
C SER A 247 18.73 -1.82 -12.65
N CYS A 248 19.60 -2.70 -13.15
CA CYS A 248 20.06 -3.87 -12.41
C CYS A 248 20.78 -3.48 -11.10
N GLY A 249 21.44 -2.31 -11.08
CA GLY A 249 22.13 -1.77 -9.92
C GLY A 249 21.24 -0.89 -9.03
N THR A 250 20.11 -0.37 -9.54
CA THR A 250 19.32 0.62 -8.80
C THR A 250 18.57 0.03 -7.60
N SER A 251 18.17 -1.24 -7.66
CA SER A 251 17.39 -1.87 -6.59
C SER A 251 18.24 -2.45 -5.45
N GLY A 252 19.57 -2.26 -5.48
CA GLY A 252 20.49 -2.78 -4.46
C GLY A 252 20.86 -4.26 -4.62
N CYS A 253 20.49 -4.91 -5.72
CA CYS A 253 20.75 -6.34 -5.93
C CYS A 253 22.06 -6.61 -6.70
N HIS A 254 22.49 -5.71 -7.60
CA HIS A 254 23.67 -5.91 -8.45
C HIS A 254 24.55 -4.66 -8.59
N GLU A 255 24.65 -3.84 -7.53
CA GLU A 255 25.39 -2.58 -7.54
C GLU A 255 26.86 -2.73 -7.97
N GLU A 256 27.55 -3.72 -7.39
CA GLU A 256 28.96 -3.98 -7.69
C GLU A 256 29.17 -4.45 -9.14
N ILE A 257 28.34 -5.40 -9.60
CA ILE A 257 28.38 -5.89 -10.99
C ILE A 257 28.13 -4.75 -11.98
N VAL A 258 27.15 -3.88 -11.71
CA VAL A 258 26.89 -2.72 -12.59
C VAL A 258 28.08 -1.77 -12.59
N LYS A 259 28.71 -1.52 -11.44
CA LYS A 259 29.89 -0.66 -11.34
C LYS A 259 31.10 -1.21 -12.11
N GLU A 260 31.34 -2.52 -12.02
CA GLU A 260 32.37 -3.21 -12.80
C GLU A 260 32.08 -3.16 -14.30
N TRP A 261 30.83 -3.45 -14.68
CA TRP A 261 30.37 -3.39 -16.06
C TRP A 261 30.48 -1.97 -16.64
N GLU A 262 30.17 -0.94 -15.85
CA GLU A 262 30.09 0.46 -16.30
C GLU A 262 31.39 0.99 -16.92
N VAL A 263 32.53 0.51 -16.42
CA VAL A 263 33.88 0.86 -16.91
C VAL A 263 34.48 -0.19 -17.83
N SER A 264 33.82 -1.34 -17.99
CA SER A 264 34.34 -2.46 -18.78
C SER A 264 34.25 -2.19 -20.29
N ALA A 265 35.15 -2.81 -21.05
CA ALA A 265 35.07 -2.82 -22.51
C ALA A 265 33.78 -3.50 -23.02
N HIS A 266 33.20 -4.43 -22.25
CA HIS A 266 31.95 -5.10 -22.61
C HIS A 266 30.75 -4.15 -22.70
N ARG A 267 30.71 -3.06 -21.94
CA ARG A 267 29.66 -2.05 -22.09
C ARG A 267 29.70 -1.35 -23.45
N TYR A 268 30.88 -1.25 -24.05
CA TYR A 268 31.12 -0.53 -25.29
C TYR A 268 31.37 -1.46 -26.49
N SER A 269 31.19 -2.77 -26.32
CA SER A 269 31.60 -3.79 -27.31
C SER A 269 30.96 -3.63 -28.68
N ALA A 270 29.74 -3.08 -28.74
CA ALA A 270 29.02 -2.76 -29.97
C ALA A 270 29.18 -1.31 -30.44
N MET A 271 29.68 -0.44 -29.56
CA MET A 271 29.77 1.01 -29.79
C MET A 271 31.17 1.45 -30.22
N ASP A 272 32.16 0.55 -30.15
CA ASP A 272 33.51 0.80 -30.67
C ASP A 272 33.50 1.09 -32.18
N LEU A 273 34.23 2.14 -32.58
CA LEU A 273 34.27 2.60 -33.98
C LEU A 273 34.92 1.57 -34.91
N GLY A 274 35.93 0.86 -34.43
CA GLY A 274 36.59 -0.20 -35.19
C GLY A 274 35.66 -1.38 -35.43
N PHE A 275 34.96 -1.82 -34.39
CA PHE A 275 33.93 -2.85 -34.48
C PHE A 275 32.82 -2.48 -35.48
N GLN A 276 32.28 -1.26 -35.38
CA GLN A 276 31.22 -0.79 -36.28
C GLN A 276 31.69 -0.73 -37.75
N ALA A 277 32.94 -0.34 -37.99
CA ALA A 277 33.52 -0.34 -39.34
C ALA A 277 33.65 -1.77 -39.91
N ILE A 278 34.09 -2.74 -39.10
CA ILE A 278 34.17 -4.16 -39.49
C ILE A 278 32.78 -4.73 -39.75
N GLN A 279 31.81 -4.46 -38.86
CA GLN A 279 30.43 -4.91 -39.01
C GLN A 279 29.80 -4.35 -40.30
N THR A 280 30.02 -3.06 -40.57
CA THR A 280 29.55 -2.40 -41.80
C THR A 280 30.18 -3.02 -43.05
N THR A 281 31.47 -3.34 -43.00
CA THR A 281 32.18 -3.99 -44.12
C THR A 281 31.63 -5.39 -44.36
N MET A 282 31.42 -6.17 -43.30
CA MET A 282 30.82 -7.50 -43.38
C MET A 282 29.39 -7.43 -43.96
N ALA A 283 28.58 -6.47 -43.53
CA ALA A 283 27.23 -6.27 -44.07
C ALA A 283 27.24 -6.00 -45.58
N LYS A 284 28.20 -5.19 -46.07
CA LYS A 284 28.35 -4.89 -47.50
C LYS A 284 28.79 -6.10 -48.32
N GLN A 285 29.68 -6.93 -47.78
CA GLN A 285 30.24 -8.08 -48.50
C GLN A 285 29.31 -9.30 -48.49
N ASN A 286 28.65 -9.58 -47.36
CA ASN A 286 27.96 -10.86 -47.12
C ASN A 286 26.44 -10.70 -46.86
N GLY A 287 25.95 -9.46 -46.86
CA GLY A 287 24.58 -9.08 -46.53
C GLY A 287 24.39 -8.73 -45.06
N PRO A 288 23.35 -7.96 -44.71
CA PRO A 288 23.11 -7.51 -43.34
C PRO A 288 22.87 -8.66 -42.35
N GLU A 289 22.35 -9.81 -42.79
CA GLU A 289 22.07 -10.94 -41.87
C GLU A 289 23.34 -11.58 -41.31
N SER A 290 24.49 -11.48 -42.01
CA SER A 290 25.74 -12.06 -41.50
C SER A 290 26.24 -11.35 -40.24
N THR A 291 25.88 -10.08 -40.03
CA THR A 291 26.30 -9.30 -38.85
C THR A 291 25.70 -9.83 -37.55
N ARG A 292 24.65 -10.66 -37.61
CA ARG A 292 24.11 -11.35 -36.44
C ARG A 292 25.17 -12.20 -35.74
N TYR A 293 26.14 -12.76 -36.47
CA TYR A 293 27.28 -13.47 -35.87
C TYR A 293 28.02 -12.58 -34.87
N CYS A 294 28.32 -11.34 -35.28
CA CYS A 294 28.96 -10.33 -34.43
C CYS A 294 28.06 -9.96 -33.24
N GLY A 295 26.77 -9.71 -33.49
CA GLY A 295 25.81 -9.33 -32.45
C GLY A 295 25.62 -10.40 -31.36
N GLY A 296 25.79 -11.68 -31.69
CA GLY A 296 25.73 -12.76 -30.70
C GLY A 296 26.80 -12.67 -29.61
N CYS A 297 27.92 -12.00 -29.86
CA CYS A 297 29.02 -11.84 -28.90
C CYS A 297 29.22 -10.39 -28.43
N HIS A 298 28.93 -9.41 -29.30
CA HIS A 298 29.20 -7.99 -29.04
C HIS A 298 27.97 -7.19 -28.62
N ASP A 299 26.77 -7.72 -28.83
CA ASP A 299 25.50 -7.17 -28.31
C ASP A 299 24.86 -8.11 -27.27
N PRO A 300 25.60 -8.64 -26.26
CA PRO A 300 24.98 -9.44 -25.23
C PRO A 300 24.05 -8.55 -24.39
N ILE A 301 22.88 -9.11 -24.07
CA ILE A 301 21.86 -8.52 -23.20
C ILE A 301 22.44 -8.27 -21.80
#